data_AF-X7ZYW0-F1
#
_entry.id   AF-X7ZYW0-F1
#
_cell.length_a   1.000
_cell.length_b   1.000
_cell.length_c   1.000
_cell.angle_alpha   90.00
_cell.angle_beta   90.00
_cell.angle_gamma   90.00
#
_symmetry.space_group_name_H-M   'P 1'
#
loop_
_entity.id
_entity.type
_entity.pdbx_description
1 polymer ?
#
loop_
_entity_poly.entity_id
_entity_poly.type
_entity_poly.pdbx_seq_one_letter_code
_entity_poly.pdbx_strand_id
1 'polypeptide(L)'
;MWEAWSMLVHHRPSGRRLLIQGSAGFVQGALVGQHAEVVYLGVGQLGVLPRSYLLDYWSQTVRAVGARRVVLIHWDDFFRPLSKPLRLCRIWLTTWTRLCASWVSWPRGTRLRCICRRCGAARIRGPER
;
A
#
# COMPACT_ATOMS: atom_id res chain seq x y z
N MET A 1 8.34 19.96 13.51
CA MET A 1 8.61 19.39 12.18
C MET A 1 8.15 17.94 12.23
N TRP A 2 7.21 17.52 11.39
CA TRP A 2 6.70 16.16 11.44
C TRP A 2 7.53 15.29 10.50
N GLU A 3 8.14 14.24 11.03
CA GLU A 3 8.92 13.27 10.26
C GLU A 3 8.13 11.97 10.11
N ALA A 4 8.17 11.38 8.91
CA ALA A 4 7.57 10.10 8.64
C ALA A 4 8.66 9.05 8.39
N TRP A 5 8.53 7.90 9.02
CA TRP A 5 9.49 6.81 8.95
C TRP A 5 8.85 5.58 8.30
N SER A 6 9.68 4.83 7.58
CA SER A 6 9.32 3.50 7.06
C SER A 6 9.98 2.45 7.95
N MET A 7 9.26 1.38 8.29
CA MET A 7 9.77 0.35 9.20
C MET A 7 9.94 -0.98 8.47
N LEU A 8 11.15 -1.53 8.48
CA LEU A 8 11.43 -2.89 8.01
C LEU A 8 11.51 -3.83 9.20
N VAL A 9 10.66 -4.85 9.23
CA VAL A 9 10.60 -5.83 10.32
C VAL A 9 11.04 -7.19 9.80
N HIS A 10 12.00 -7.80 10.48
CA HIS A 10 12.52 -9.13 10.16
C HIS A 10 12.20 -10.11 11.28
N HIS A 11 11.36 -11.10 10.99
CA HIS A 11 11.08 -12.20 11.90
C HIS A 11 12.17 -13.27 11.77
N ARG A 12 13.23 -13.13 12.58
CA ARG A 12 14.46 -13.95 12.52
C ARG A 12 14.20 -15.47 12.44
N PRO A 13 13.31 -16.08 13.25
CA PRO A 13 13.11 -17.53 13.22
C PRO A 13 12.58 -18.06 11.87
N SER A 14 11.80 -17.25 11.14
CA SER A 14 11.22 -17.66 9.86
C SER A 14 11.92 -17.08 8.64
N GLY A 15 12.87 -16.16 8.83
CA GLY A 15 13.48 -15.37 7.76
C GLY A 15 12.56 -14.34 7.09
N ARG A 16 11.26 -14.30 7.42
CA ARG A 16 10.26 -13.46 6.76
C ARG A 16 10.42 -11.99 7.13
N ARG A 17 10.21 -11.13 6.15
CA ARG A 17 10.32 -9.68 6.28
C ARG A 17 9.02 -8.99 5.85
N LEU A 18 8.75 -7.86 6.50
CA LEU A 18 7.66 -6.98 6.11
C LEU A 18 8.11 -5.52 6.16
N LEU A 19 7.56 -4.72 5.27
CA LEU A 19 7.72 -3.27 5.25
C LEU A 19 6.42 -2.63 5.72
N ILE A 20 6.51 -1.62 6.58
CA ILE A 20 5.42 -0.74 6.94
C ILE A 20 5.75 0.65 6.39
N GLN A 21 5.06 1.02 5.32
CA GLN A 21 5.10 2.35 4.72
C GLN A 21 3.92 3.14 5.30
N GLY A 22 4.15 3.79 6.45
CA GLY A 22 3.08 4.43 7.24
C GLY A 22 2.47 5.67 6.59
N SER A 23 3.20 6.37 5.72
CA SER A 23 2.72 7.52 4.98
C SER A 23 2.63 7.23 3.49
N ALA A 24 1.86 8.04 2.78
CA ALA A 24 1.78 8.00 1.32
C ALA A 24 2.93 8.76 0.62
N GLY A 25 4.08 8.87 1.30
CA GLY A 25 5.28 9.53 0.79
C GLY A 25 6.43 8.55 0.63
N PHE A 26 7.45 8.91 -0.15
CA PHE A 26 8.66 8.12 -0.34
C PHE A 26 9.87 9.01 -0.55
N VAL A 27 11.06 8.44 -0.29
CA VAL A 27 12.36 9.00 -0.70
C VAL A 27 12.95 8.07 -1.75
N GLN A 28 13.33 8.63 -2.90
CA GLN A 28 13.87 7.85 -4.00
C GLN A 28 15.13 7.09 -3.56
N GLY A 29 15.17 5.79 -3.86
CA GLY A 29 16.32 4.93 -3.57
C GLY A 29 16.45 4.47 -2.11
N ALA A 30 15.62 4.98 -1.19
CA ALA A 30 15.77 4.69 0.24
C ALA A 30 15.62 3.20 0.62
N LEU A 31 14.97 2.41 -0.23
CA LEU A 31 14.71 0.98 -0.01
C LEU A 31 15.54 0.08 -0.93
N VAL A 32 16.53 0.61 -1.66
CA VAL A 32 17.42 -0.19 -2.51
C VAL A 32 18.20 -1.19 -1.66
N GLY A 33 18.26 -2.44 -2.12
CA GLY A 33 18.92 -3.54 -1.40
C GLY A 33 18.10 -4.13 -0.24
N GLN A 34 16.96 -3.54 0.08
CA GLN A 34 16.05 -4.09 1.09
C GLN A 34 15.11 -5.13 0.48
N HIS A 35 14.62 -6.04 1.31
CA HIS A 35 13.71 -7.10 0.90
C HIS A 35 12.57 -7.25 1.89
N ALA A 36 11.33 -7.33 1.40
CA ALA A 36 10.14 -7.60 2.19
C ALA A 36 9.09 -8.34 1.37
N GLU A 37 8.58 -9.45 1.91
CA GLU A 37 7.55 -10.24 1.24
C GLU A 37 6.16 -9.59 1.31
N VAL A 38 5.94 -8.78 2.35
CA VAL A 38 4.67 -8.10 2.63
C VAL A 38 4.92 -6.61 2.85
N VAL A 39 4.11 -5.76 2.22
CA VAL A 39 4.12 -4.30 2.45
C VAL A 39 2.78 -3.88 3.01
N TYR A 40 2.78 -3.24 4.17
CA TYR A 40 1.66 -2.44 4.65
C TYR A 40 1.81 -1.04 4.07
N LEU A 41 0.96 -0.68 3.10
CA LEU A 41 1.12 0.50 2.27
C LEU A 41 0.10 1.58 2.63
N GLY A 42 0.57 2.71 3.13
CA GLY A 42 -0.22 3.93 3.32
C GLY A 42 -0.70 4.46 1.98
N VAL A 43 -2.01 4.61 1.82
CA VAL A 43 -2.62 5.16 0.59
C VAL A 43 -3.47 6.40 0.85
N GLY A 44 -3.49 6.88 2.10
CA GLY A 44 -4.12 8.13 2.46
C GLY A 44 -3.53 9.25 1.61
N GLN A 45 -4.40 10.06 1.04
CA GLN A 45 -4.02 11.20 0.22
C GLN A 45 -3.60 10.98 -1.24
N LEU A 46 -3.38 9.73 -1.65
CA LEU A 46 -2.87 9.45 -3.00
C LEU A 46 -3.84 9.81 -4.14
N GLY A 47 -5.15 9.81 -3.88
CA GLY A 47 -6.16 10.03 -4.92
C GLY A 47 -6.15 11.41 -5.58
N VAL A 48 -5.55 12.42 -4.95
CA VAL A 48 -5.41 13.79 -5.51
C VAL A 48 -4.06 14.05 -6.17
N LEU A 49 -3.13 13.09 -6.10
CA LEU A 49 -1.79 13.21 -6.68
C LEU A 49 -1.80 12.75 -8.15
N PRO A 50 -0.89 13.28 -8.97
CA PRO A 50 -0.80 12.89 -10.36
C PRO A 50 -0.42 11.41 -10.50
N ARG A 51 -0.81 10.83 -11.63
CA ARG A 51 -0.56 9.42 -11.94
C ARG A 51 0.92 9.04 -11.89
N SER A 52 1.82 9.93 -12.30
CA SER A 52 3.28 9.74 -12.22
C SER A 52 3.72 9.47 -10.78
N TYR A 53 3.24 10.27 -9.83
CA TYR A 53 3.56 10.09 -8.41
C TYR A 53 3.16 8.71 -7.91
N LEU A 54 1.99 8.19 -8.34
CA LEU A 54 1.52 6.86 -7.95
C LEU A 54 2.42 5.75 -8.48
N LEU A 55 2.90 5.90 -9.72
CA LEU A 55 3.84 4.95 -10.33
C LEU A 55 5.19 4.98 -9.61
N ASP A 56 5.70 6.17 -9.30
CA ASP A 56 6.95 6.34 -8.58
C ASP A 56 6.84 5.81 -7.16
N TYR A 57 5.78 6.15 -6.44
CA TYR A 57 5.51 5.64 -5.10
C TYR A 57 5.47 4.11 -5.08
N TRP A 58 4.75 3.49 -6.02
CA TRP A 58 4.72 2.04 -6.15
C TRP A 58 6.11 1.44 -6.47
N SER A 59 6.86 2.09 -7.36
CA SER A 59 8.19 1.64 -7.74
C SER A 59 9.17 1.72 -6.58
N GLN A 60 9.18 2.83 -5.86
CA GLN A 60 10.11 3.13 -4.77
C GLN A 60 9.76 2.40 -3.46
N THR A 61 8.56 1.85 -3.32
CA THR A 61 8.13 1.11 -2.12
C THR A 61 7.93 -0.37 -2.40
N VAL A 62 6.87 -0.73 -3.13
CA VAL A 62 6.46 -2.12 -3.34
C VAL A 62 7.43 -2.89 -4.23
N ARG A 63 7.83 -2.29 -5.37
CA ARG A 63 8.77 -2.94 -6.29
C ARG A 63 10.19 -2.94 -5.75
N ALA A 64 10.62 -1.85 -5.11
CA ALA A 64 11.97 -1.73 -4.54
C ALA A 64 12.32 -2.91 -3.61
N VAL A 65 11.36 -3.37 -2.80
CA VAL A 65 11.58 -4.47 -1.84
C VAL A 65 11.16 -5.85 -2.35
N GLY A 66 10.69 -5.97 -3.59
CA GLY A 66 10.27 -7.23 -4.19
C GLY A 66 8.98 -7.83 -3.61
N ALA A 67 8.07 -7.01 -3.09
CA ALA A 67 6.93 -7.49 -2.33
C ALA A 67 5.92 -8.30 -3.17
N ARG A 68 5.49 -9.43 -2.59
CA ARG A 68 4.48 -10.34 -3.16
C ARG A 68 3.11 -10.16 -2.52
N ARG A 69 3.00 -9.35 -1.47
CA ARG A 69 1.73 -9.03 -0.84
C ARG A 69 1.69 -7.57 -0.42
N VAL A 70 0.59 -6.91 -0.74
CA VAL A 70 0.35 -5.54 -0.32
C VAL A 70 -0.94 -5.50 0.50
N VAL A 71 -0.85 -4.94 1.70
CA VAL A 71 -1.97 -4.68 2.60
C VAL A 71 -2.14 -3.18 2.70
N LEU A 72 -3.27 -2.65 2.25
CA LEU A 72 -3.48 -1.21 2.29
C LEU A 72 -3.82 -0.75 3.72
N ILE A 73 -3.20 0.35 4.14
CA ILE A 73 -3.44 1.05 5.40
C ILE A 73 -3.75 2.54 5.12
N HIS A 74 -4.39 3.22 6.07
CA HIS A 74 -4.81 4.63 5.94
C HIS A 74 -5.71 4.91 4.72
N TRP A 75 -6.55 3.94 4.35
CA TRP A 75 -7.53 4.07 3.26
C TRP A 75 -8.87 4.66 3.73
N ASP A 76 -9.12 4.63 5.04
CA ASP A 76 -10.32 5.11 5.71
C ASP A 76 -10.24 6.59 6.06
N ASP A 77 -11.40 7.17 6.37
CA ASP A 77 -11.50 8.54 6.87
C ASP A 77 -11.07 8.60 8.34
N PHE A 78 -9.76 8.72 8.57
CA PHE A 78 -9.15 8.79 9.91
C PHE A 78 -9.45 10.09 10.65
N PHE A 79 -10.10 11.07 10.02
CA PHE A 79 -10.66 12.25 10.68
C PHE A 79 -12.04 11.99 11.29
N ARG A 80 -12.63 10.83 11.00
CA ARG A 80 -13.92 10.42 11.54
C ARG A 80 -13.73 9.66 12.85
N PRO A 81 -14.46 10.00 13.93
CA PRO A 81 -14.41 9.25 15.18
C PRO A 81 -14.79 7.78 15.00
N LEU A 82 -14.12 6.89 15.74
CA LEU A 82 -14.40 5.44 15.72
C LEU A 82 -15.82 5.07 16.18
N SER A 83 -16.51 5.96 16.89
CA SER A 83 -17.92 5.79 17.28
C SER A 83 -18.89 5.83 16.10
N LYS A 84 -18.43 6.26 14.91
CA LYS A 84 -19.22 6.27 13.68
C LYS A 84 -18.77 5.11 12.78
N PRO A 85 -19.67 4.58 11.91
CA PRO A 85 -19.28 3.53 10.97
C PRO A 85 -18.07 3.95 10.13
N LEU A 86 -17.13 3.01 9.93
CA LEU A 86 -15.98 3.20 9.06
C LEU A 86 -16.45 3.63 7.67
N ARG A 87 -15.88 4.72 7.19
CA ARG A 87 -16.11 5.20 5.83
C ARG A 87 -14.80 5.21 5.09
N LEU A 88 -14.89 4.73 3.86
CA LEU A 88 -13.90 5.04 2.84
C LEU A 88 -13.78 6.55 2.73
N CYS A 89 -12.56 7.07 2.73
CA CYS A 89 -12.39 8.50 2.52
C CYS A 89 -12.66 8.84 1.04
N ARG A 90 -13.71 9.64 0.80
CA ARG A 90 -14.31 9.84 -0.53
C ARG A 90 -13.38 10.51 -1.55
N ILE A 91 -12.37 11.25 -1.07
CA ILE A 91 -11.42 11.99 -1.91
C ILE A 91 -10.22 11.16 -2.37
N TRP A 92 -10.07 9.91 -1.88
CA TRP A 92 -8.90 9.07 -2.16
C TRP A 92 -9.16 7.89 -3.13
N LEU A 93 -10.42 7.65 -3.52
CA LEU A 93 -10.83 6.35 -4.10
C LEU A 93 -11.23 6.34 -5.57
N THR A 94 -11.72 7.44 -6.14
CA THR A 94 -12.17 7.46 -7.54
C THR A 94 -11.04 7.14 -8.52
N THR A 95 -9.80 7.52 -8.16
CA THR A 95 -8.60 7.24 -8.96
C THR A 95 -7.99 5.87 -8.60
N TRP A 96 -7.93 5.47 -7.32
CA TRP A 96 -7.15 4.30 -6.89
C TRP A 96 -7.78 2.94 -7.20
N THR A 97 -9.11 2.77 -7.06
CA THR A 97 -9.77 1.50 -7.43
C THR A 97 -9.71 1.25 -8.94
N ARG A 98 -9.76 2.30 -9.76
CA ARG A 98 -9.58 2.22 -11.22
C ARG A 98 -8.13 1.99 -11.61
N LEU A 99 -7.17 2.58 -10.89
CA LEU A 99 -5.74 2.38 -11.15
C LEU A 99 -5.24 1.00 -10.75
N CYS A 100 -5.63 0.45 -9.59
CA CYS A 100 -5.27 -0.93 -9.20
C CYS A 100 -5.85 -1.99 -10.15
N ALA A 101 -7.02 -1.73 -10.75
CA ALA A 101 -7.66 -2.64 -11.70
C ALA A 101 -7.10 -2.54 -13.13
N SER A 102 -6.55 -1.39 -13.52
CA SER A 102 -6.12 -1.13 -14.91
C SER A 102 -4.60 -1.07 -15.12
N TRP A 103 -3.79 -0.80 -14.08
CA TRP A 103 -2.36 -0.58 -14.26
C TRP A 103 -1.54 -1.11 -13.09
N VAL A 104 -0.63 -2.02 -13.45
CA VAL A 104 0.73 -2.26 -12.93
C VAL A 104 1.04 -3.66 -13.45
N SER A 105 2.11 -3.81 -14.23
CA SER A 105 2.73 -5.12 -14.41
C SER A 105 3.10 -5.64 -13.02
N TRP A 106 2.21 -6.46 -12.45
CA TRP A 106 2.39 -7.06 -11.15
C TRP A 106 3.64 -7.94 -11.22
N PRO A 107 4.54 -7.87 -10.24
CA PRO A 107 5.47 -8.98 -10.05
C PRO A 107 4.63 -10.26 -9.97
N ARG A 108 5.02 -11.30 -10.73
CA ARG A 108 4.21 -12.52 -10.84
C ARG A 108 3.85 -13.05 -9.45
N GLY A 109 2.54 -13.18 -9.19
CA GLY A 109 1.99 -13.72 -7.95
C GLY A 109 1.71 -12.71 -6.82
N THR A 110 1.81 -11.40 -7.06
CA THR A 110 1.50 -10.41 -6.03
C THR A 110 -0.01 -10.40 -5.69
N ARG A 111 -0.34 -10.49 -4.39
CA ARG A 111 -1.74 -10.50 -3.89
C ARG A 111 -2.04 -9.24 -3.08
N LEU A 112 -3.07 -8.50 -3.45
CA LEU A 112 -3.51 -7.32 -2.70
C LEU A 112 -4.68 -7.69 -1.78
N ARG A 113 -4.59 -7.27 -0.51
CA ARG A 113 -5.68 -7.42 0.46
C ARG A 113 -6.05 -6.06 1.03
N CYS A 114 -7.31 -5.68 0.86
CA CYS A 114 -7.93 -4.60 1.63
C CYS A 114 -8.74 -5.24 2.76
N ILE A 115 -8.48 -4.87 4.01
CA ILE A 115 -9.24 -5.37 5.17
C ILE A 115 -10.23 -4.29 5.58
N CYS A 116 -11.49 -4.41 5.15
CA CYS A 116 -12.58 -3.52 5.57
C CYS A 116 -13.63 -4.34 6.34
N ARG A 117 -13.97 -3.95 7.57
CA ARG A 117 -14.95 -4.68 8.42
C ARG A 117 -16.35 -4.77 7.79
N ARG A 118 -16.69 -3.89 6.84
CA ARG A 118 -18.01 -3.88 6.16
C ARG A 118 -18.01 -4.61 4.81
N CYS A 119 -16.84 -4.81 4.18
CA CYS A 119 -16.71 -5.43 2.85
C CYS A 119 -16.09 -6.84 2.89
N GLY A 120 -15.66 -7.31 4.07
CA GLY A 120 -14.77 -8.46 4.16
C GLY A 120 -13.39 -8.17 3.57
N ALA A 121 -12.46 -9.13 3.66
CA ALA A 121 -11.16 -9.01 3.02
C ALA A 121 -11.32 -9.08 1.49
N ALA A 122 -11.44 -7.93 0.82
CA ALA A 122 -11.45 -7.89 -0.64
C ALA A 122 -10.06 -8.31 -1.15
N ARG A 123 -10.01 -9.45 -1.85
CA ARG A 123 -8.80 -9.93 -2.54
C ARG A 123 -8.86 -9.44 -3.97
N ILE A 124 -7.98 -8.51 -4.32
CA ILE A 124 -7.72 -8.17 -5.71
C ILE A 124 -6.53 -9.03 -6.13
N ARG A 125 -6.78 -10.00 -7.03
CA ARG A 125 -5.72 -10.79 -7.66
C ARG A 125 -5.28 -10.06 -8.92
N GLY A 126 -3.97 -10.01 -9.17
CA GLY A 126 -3.47 -9.62 -10.48
C GLY A 126 -3.97 -10.59 -11.57
N PRO A 127 -3.96 -10.18 -12.85
CA PRO A 127 -4.39 -11.04 -13.95
C PRO A 127 -3.51 -12.30 -14.05
N GLU A 128 -4.15 -13.46 -14.24
CA GLU A 128 -3.50 -14.71 -14.66
C GLU A 128 -3.45 -14.73 -16.19
N ARG A 129 -2.28 -14.46 -16.77
CA ARG A 129 -1.88 -14.90 -18.12
C ARG A 129 -0.39 -15.16 -18.10
#